data_AF-A0A1D2MGW5-F1
#
_entry.id   AF-A0A1D2MGW5-F1
#
_cell.length_a   1.000
_cell.length_b   1.000
_cell.length_c   1.000
_cell.angle_alpha   90.00
_cell.angle_beta   90.00
_cell.angle_gamma   90.00
#
_symmetry.space_group_name_H-M   'P 1'
#
loop_
_entity.id
_entity.type
_entity.pdbx_description
1 polymer ?
#
loop_
_entity_poly.entity_id
_entity_poly.type
_entity_poly.pdbx_seq_one_letter_code
_entity_poly.pdbx_strand_id
1 'polypeptide(L)'
;MIYINQDVTVTTTMGSTYFVSARNRSIQLSRIIDGVSNDILKDECGRSVYLRNVEGIDLLGNTVQANIFSVNPEYYGYNGVHNTGHHIIGLASNTDPQIEVSTVPGVMEEDATSMPLQCCQGFGFYSILYARTLFVCHQHLDHQEFEYEIKIQKDEYAHEINTATVRLFLGPKHDLNGRLYNVEEQRDLMFIMDTFTISLKMGINIVRRKSTETQLTIDYSTSLVILRLPNESSMPFCGCGWPQHLLIPKGTKEGLEMYLFAMITNDDESSKYPDARPMNYPFDRRLYAAQKEDDGLEQVVRNVPNMAITQVKILHSEEFRDEFEVS
;
A
#
# COMPACT_ATOMS: atom_id res chain seq x y z
N MET A 1 -22.17 -1.62 11.12
CA MET A 1 -21.87 -0.48 12.03
C MET A 1 -21.61 -1.04 13.41
N ILE A 2 -20.34 -1.16 13.81
CA ILE A 2 -19.97 -1.44 15.19
C ILE A 2 -19.97 -0.08 15.89
N TYR A 3 -20.93 0.15 16.78
CA TYR A 3 -20.94 1.35 17.62
C TYR A 3 -19.88 1.19 18.70
N ILE A 4 -18.66 1.65 18.44
CA ILE A 4 -17.61 1.68 19.45
C ILE A 4 -17.78 2.96 20.27
N ASN A 5 -18.71 2.93 21.24
CA ASN A 5 -18.87 3.93 22.29
C ASN A 5 -17.99 3.58 23.50
N GLN A 6 -16.76 3.12 23.27
CA GLN A 6 -15.84 2.75 24.34
C GLN A 6 -14.71 3.76 24.39
N ASP A 7 -14.57 4.37 25.56
CA ASP A 7 -13.37 5.11 25.89
C ASP A 7 -12.36 4.13 26.51
N VAL A 8 -11.09 4.27 26.16
CA VAL A 8 -10.02 3.35 26.58
C VAL A 8 -8.88 4.09 27.25
N THR A 9 -8.28 3.47 28.26
CA THR A 9 -7.07 3.95 28.92
C THR A 9 -5.87 3.27 28.28
N VAL A 10 -4.94 4.06 27.72
CA VAL A 10 -3.75 3.56 27.02
C VAL A 10 -2.52 3.85 27.85
N THR A 11 -1.75 2.80 28.15
CA THR A 11 -0.45 2.91 28.83
C THR A 11 0.66 2.71 27.82
N THR A 12 1.44 3.76 27.56
CA THR A 12 2.60 3.71 26.67
C THR A 12 3.69 2.78 27.23
N THR A 13 4.57 2.31 26.35
CA THR A 13 5.80 1.57 26.71
C THR A 13 6.71 2.33 27.68
N MET A 14 6.63 3.66 27.73
CA MET A 14 7.33 4.51 28.70
C MET A 14 6.61 4.67 30.05
N GLY A 15 5.50 3.95 30.27
CA GLY A 15 4.72 3.98 31.52
C GLY A 15 3.80 5.19 31.68
N SER A 16 3.76 6.11 30.70
CA SER A 16 2.79 7.21 30.71
C SER A 16 1.42 6.68 30.30
N THR A 17 0.38 7.04 31.06
CA THR A 17 -1.00 6.60 30.82
C THR A 17 -1.82 7.79 30.34
N TYR A 18 -2.56 7.62 29.25
CA TYR A 18 -3.47 8.64 28.74
C TYR A 18 -4.81 8.05 28.32
N PHE A 19 -5.86 8.87 28.41
CA PHE A 19 -7.23 8.44 28.13
C PHE A 19 -7.62 8.79 26.69
N VAL A 20 -8.16 7.82 25.97
CA VAL A 20 -8.65 7.95 24.60
C VAL A 20 -10.17 7.84 24.60
N SER A 21 -10.84 8.95 24.28
CA SER A 21 -12.30 8.96 24.17
C SER A 21 -12.79 8.84 22.72
N ALA A 22 -13.70 7.92 22.46
CA ALA A 22 -14.36 7.75 21.16
C ALA A 22 -15.10 9.03 20.73
N ARG A 23 -15.67 9.76 21.69
CA ARG A 23 -16.33 11.05 21.44
C ARG A 23 -15.33 12.10 20.94
N ASN A 24 -14.16 12.21 21.57
CA ASN A 24 -13.12 13.15 21.15
C ASN A 24 -12.59 12.80 19.75
N ARG A 25 -12.47 11.51 19.40
CA ARG A 25 -12.07 11.07 18.06
C ARG A 25 -13.12 11.42 17.01
N SER A 26 -14.39 11.26 17.33
CA SER A 26 -15.50 11.64 16.44
C SER A 26 -15.48 13.14 16.11
N ILE A 27 -15.19 13.99 17.11
CA ILE A 27 -15.05 15.43 16.91
C ILE A 27 -13.87 15.75 15.99
N GLN A 28 -12.73 15.11 16.20
CA GLN A 28 -11.53 15.34 15.38
C GLN A 28 -11.69 14.84 13.95
N LEU A 29 -12.28 13.66 13.77
CA LEU A 29 -12.62 13.14 12.45
C LEU A 29 -13.57 14.11 11.73
N SER A 30 -14.57 14.66 12.43
CA SER A 30 -15.46 15.66 11.85
C SER A 30 -14.70 16.91 11.38
N ARG A 31 -13.72 17.40 12.17
CA ARG A 31 -12.87 18.53 11.77
C ARG A 31 -12.05 18.23 10.51
N ILE A 32 -11.52 17.01 10.38
CA ILE A 32 -10.77 16.59 9.20
C ILE A 32 -11.70 16.52 7.99
N ILE A 33 -12.88 15.89 8.13
CA ILE A 33 -13.89 15.80 7.06
C ILE A 33 -14.35 17.19 6.61
N ASP A 34 -14.59 18.10 7.55
CA ASP A 34 -14.94 19.49 7.26
C ASP A 34 -13.80 20.19 6.51
N GLY A 35 -12.55 19.96 6.91
CA GLY A 35 -11.38 20.52 6.23
C GLY A 35 -11.23 20.02 4.79
N VAL A 36 -11.38 18.71 4.56
CA VAL A 36 -11.35 18.10 3.23
C VAL A 36 -12.51 18.63 2.37
N SER A 37 -13.72 18.73 2.93
CA SER A 37 -14.90 19.22 2.21
C SER A 37 -14.78 20.68 1.77
N ASN A 38 -13.98 21.48 2.49
CA ASN A 38 -13.71 22.88 2.17
C ASN A 38 -12.33 23.11 1.53
N ASP A 39 -11.60 22.04 1.20
CA ASP A 39 -10.24 22.09 0.65
C ASP A 39 -9.22 22.87 1.51
N ILE A 40 -9.45 22.99 2.83
CA ILE A 40 -8.68 23.84 3.75
C ILE A 40 -8.46 23.13 5.10
N LEU A 41 -7.20 23.00 5.50
CA LEU A 41 -6.80 22.73 6.89
C LEU A 41 -6.49 24.03 7.64
N LYS A 42 -6.30 23.92 8.94
CA LYS A 42 -6.03 25.04 9.86
C LYS A 42 -4.73 24.78 10.57
N ASP A 43 -3.76 25.68 10.43
CA ASP A 43 -2.51 25.57 11.16
C ASP A 43 -2.68 25.94 12.64
N GLU A 44 -1.59 25.84 13.41
CA GLU A 44 -1.55 26.18 14.84
C GLU A 44 -1.91 27.65 15.14
N CYS A 45 -1.68 28.55 14.19
CA CYS A 45 -2.07 29.96 14.30
C CYS A 45 -3.52 30.23 13.85
N GLY A 46 -4.26 29.19 13.43
CA GLY A 46 -5.61 29.30 12.90
C GLY A 46 -5.69 29.81 11.45
N ARG A 47 -4.57 29.87 10.74
CA ARG A 47 -4.51 30.26 9.32
C ARG A 47 -4.92 29.09 8.43
N SER A 48 -5.52 29.43 7.29
CA SER A 48 -5.94 28.46 6.28
C SER A 48 -4.75 27.91 5.49
N VAL A 49 -4.65 26.58 5.44
CA VAL A 49 -3.70 25.82 4.64
C VAL A 49 -4.49 25.10 3.54
N TYR A 50 -4.27 25.44 2.28
CA TYR A 50 -5.03 24.90 1.17
C TYR A 50 -4.57 23.49 0.79
N LEU A 51 -5.52 22.61 0.47
CA LEU A 51 -5.27 21.21 0.09
C LEU A 51 -5.16 20.98 -1.42
N ARG A 52 -5.65 21.90 -2.26
CA ARG A 52 -5.58 21.79 -3.73
C ARG A 52 -4.21 22.14 -4.28
N ASN A 53 -3.18 21.44 -3.84
CA ASN A 53 -1.83 21.54 -4.37
C ASN A 53 -1.15 20.15 -4.35
N VAL A 54 0.12 20.10 -4.77
CA VAL A 54 0.89 18.85 -4.85
C VAL A 54 1.22 18.24 -3.48
N GLU A 55 1.27 19.06 -2.42
CA GLU A 55 1.59 18.63 -1.04
C GLU A 55 0.32 18.34 -0.22
N GLY A 56 -0.87 18.64 -0.74
CA GLY A 56 -2.11 18.58 0.03
C GLY A 56 -2.41 17.19 0.59
N ILE A 57 -2.12 16.14 -0.17
CA ILE A 57 -2.30 14.76 0.29
C ILE A 57 -1.28 14.38 1.38
N ASP A 58 -0.06 14.90 1.31
CA ASP A 58 0.98 14.70 2.32
C ASP A 58 0.58 15.39 3.64
N LEU A 59 0.16 16.65 3.56
CA LEU A 59 -0.35 17.40 4.71
C LEU A 59 -1.56 16.70 5.37
N LEU A 60 -2.47 16.16 4.56
CA LEU A 60 -3.63 15.42 5.04
C LEU A 60 -3.20 14.10 5.69
N GLY A 61 -2.29 13.33 5.06
CA GLY A 61 -1.74 12.09 5.61
C GLY A 61 -1.07 12.32 6.97
N ASN A 62 -0.20 13.34 7.05
CA ASN A 62 0.47 13.77 8.28
C ASN A 62 -0.53 14.12 9.38
N THR A 63 -1.64 14.76 9.02
CA THR A 63 -2.69 15.17 9.96
C THR A 63 -3.56 14.00 10.44
N VAL A 64 -3.95 13.08 9.54
CA VAL A 64 -4.79 11.91 9.86
C VAL A 64 -4.03 10.90 10.71
N GLN A 65 -2.77 10.60 10.34
CA GLN A 65 -1.88 9.75 11.11
C GLN A 65 -1.40 10.44 12.41
N ALA A 66 -1.33 11.78 12.39
CA ALA A 66 -0.72 12.62 13.42
C ALA A 66 0.75 12.28 13.68
N ASN A 67 1.56 12.40 12.64
CA ASN A 67 3.01 12.38 12.80
C ASN A 67 3.53 13.78 13.18
N ILE A 68 4.85 13.92 13.35
CA ILE A 68 5.51 15.17 13.73
C ILE A 68 5.32 16.32 12.72
N PHE A 69 4.85 16.03 11.51
CA PHE A 69 4.57 17.00 10.45
C PHE A 69 3.07 17.32 10.33
N SER A 70 2.26 16.91 11.30
CA SER A 70 0.83 17.25 11.36
C SER A 70 0.64 18.77 11.37
N VAL A 71 -0.34 19.26 10.60
CA VAL A 71 -0.56 20.71 10.37
C VAL A 71 -0.96 21.44 11.66
N ASN A 72 -1.73 20.77 12.52
CA ASN A 72 -2.12 21.29 13.83
C ASN A 72 -2.49 20.12 14.75
N PRO A 73 -1.53 19.58 15.51
CA PRO A 73 -1.74 18.46 16.42
C PRO A 73 -2.79 18.74 17.50
N GLU A 74 -2.89 19.98 17.99
CA GLU A 74 -3.87 20.32 19.03
C GLU A 74 -5.31 20.29 18.49
N TYR A 75 -5.51 20.83 17.29
CA TYR A 75 -6.84 20.93 16.67
C TYR A 75 -7.32 19.61 16.05
N TYR A 76 -6.43 18.88 15.36
CA TYR A 76 -6.77 17.62 14.69
C TYR A 76 -6.50 16.38 15.53
N GLY A 77 -5.72 16.51 16.61
CA GLY A 77 -5.47 15.47 17.59
C GLY A 77 -4.00 15.03 17.62
N TYR A 78 -3.37 15.14 18.79
CA TYR A 78 -1.95 14.89 18.98
C TYR A 78 -1.55 13.45 18.65
N ASN A 79 -2.39 12.48 19.02
CA ASN A 79 -2.19 11.06 18.74
C ASN A 79 -2.97 10.59 17.48
N GLY A 80 -3.60 11.51 16.75
CA GLY A 80 -4.32 11.23 15.50
C GLY A 80 -5.57 10.39 15.67
N VAL A 81 -6.40 10.32 14.64
CA VAL A 81 -7.56 9.41 14.60
C VAL A 81 -7.16 8.00 14.18
N HIS A 82 -6.10 7.88 13.38
CA HIS A 82 -5.50 6.61 12.96
C HIS A 82 -4.95 5.82 14.16
N ASN A 83 -3.94 6.34 14.86
CA ASN A 83 -3.26 5.57 15.92
C ASN A 83 -4.18 5.31 17.12
N THR A 84 -5.02 6.27 17.48
CA THR A 84 -6.01 6.05 18.54
C THR A 84 -7.13 5.11 18.13
N GLY A 85 -7.44 4.98 16.84
CA GLY A 85 -8.35 3.96 16.32
C GLY A 85 -7.80 2.55 16.56
N HIS A 86 -6.49 2.35 16.33
CA HIS A 86 -5.79 1.11 16.66
C HIS A 86 -5.94 0.76 18.15
N HIS A 87 -5.72 1.71 19.06
CA HIS A 87 -5.91 1.48 20.50
C HIS A 87 -7.36 1.13 20.88
N ILE A 88 -8.34 1.86 20.33
CA ILE A 88 -9.75 1.61 20.61
C ILE A 88 -10.15 0.19 20.16
N ILE A 89 -9.72 -0.23 18.97
CA ILE A 89 -10.07 -1.55 18.43
C ILE A 89 -9.25 -2.66 19.13
N GLY A 90 -7.96 -2.44 19.35
CA GLY A 90 -7.05 -3.38 20.01
C GLY A 90 -7.46 -3.70 21.44
N LEU A 91 -8.08 -2.74 22.14
CA LEU A 91 -8.56 -2.89 23.51
C LEU A 91 -10.07 -3.14 23.60
N ALA A 92 -10.80 -3.27 22.48
CA ALA A 92 -12.26 -3.42 22.48
C ALA A 92 -12.76 -4.69 23.20
N SER A 93 -11.93 -5.73 23.28
CA SER A 93 -12.23 -6.95 24.04
C SER A 93 -12.01 -6.80 25.55
N ASN A 94 -11.36 -5.72 26.01
CA ASN A 94 -11.09 -5.48 27.41
C ASN A 94 -12.30 -4.80 28.02
N THR A 95 -13.11 -5.58 28.73
CA THR A 95 -14.43 -5.17 29.24
C THR A 95 -14.39 -4.19 30.42
N ASP A 96 -13.20 -3.76 30.87
CA ASP A 96 -13.09 -2.79 31.96
C ASP A 96 -12.01 -1.72 31.69
N PRO A 97 -12.40 -0.48 31.34
CA PRO A 97 -11.47 0.63 31.11
C PRO A 97 -10.80 1.18 32.39
N GLN A 98 -11.15 0.64 33.58
CA GLN A 98 -10.65 1.06 34.89
C GLN A 98 -9.75 0.02 35.60
N ILE A 99 -9.60 -1.19 35.05
CA ILE A 99 -8.80 -2.23 35.70
C ILE A 99 -7.32 -2.11 35.30
N GLU A 100 -6.46 -1.83 36.28
CA GLU A 100 -4.98 -1.81 36.23
C GLU A 100 -4.33 -3.19 35.94
N VAL A 101 -5.11 -4.22 35.61
CA VAL A 101 -4.58 -5.54 35.31
C VAL A 101 -4.22 -5.59 33.83
N SER A 102 -2.91 -5.67 33.57
CA SER A 102 -2.27 -5.91 32.26
C SER A 102 -2.97 -7.02 31.47
N THR A 103 -4.01 -6.67 30.72
CA THR A 103 -4.61 -7.55 29.71
C THR A 103 -3.73 -7.48 28.46
N VAL A 104 -3.51 -8.63 27.83
CA VAL A 104 -2.70 -8.71 26.62
C VAL A 104 -3.37 -7.88 25.51
N PRO A 105 -2.64 -6.97 24.86
CA PRO A 105 -3.15 -6.14 23.78
C PRO A 105 -3.65 -6.99 22.59
N GLY A 106 -4.72 -6.56 21.92
CA GLY A 106 -5.22 -7.22 20.72
C GLY A 106 -4.32 -6.97 19.50
N VAL A 107 -4.51 -7.75 18.42
CA VAL A 107 -3.65 -7.68 17.21
C VAL A 107 -3.58 -6.30 16.55
N MET A 108 -4.61 -5.47 16.77
CA MET A 108 -4.68 -4.12 16.20
C MET A 108 -3.85 -3.08 16.97
N GLU A 109 -3.30 -3.40 18.14
CA GLU A 109 -2.53 -2.46 18.95
C GLU A 109 -1.05 -2.37 18.55
N GLU A 110 -0.53 -3.42 17.91
CA GLU A 110 0.87 -3.52 17.48
C GLU A 110 0.95 -3.59 15.96
N ASP A 111 1.80 -2.76 15.35
CA ASP A 111 1.91 -2.62 13.89
C ASP A 111 2.24 -3.95 13.22
N ALA A 112 3.16 -4.73 13.80
CA ALA A 112 3.60 -6.02 13.29
C ALA A 112 2.50 -7.10 13.26
N THR A 113 1.43 -6.94 14.05
CA THR A 113 0.30 -7.87 14.10
C THR A 113 -0.99 -7.30 13.52
N SER A 114 -1.03 -5.99 13.25
CA SER A 114 -2.20 -5.25 12.77
C SER A 114 -2.70 -5.73 11.40
N MET A 115 -1.78 -6.26 10.59
CA MET A 115 -2.09 -7.08 9.43
C MET A 115 -1.91 -8.55 9.83
N PRO A 116 -2.92 -9.19 10.45
CA PRO A 116 -2.80 -10.59 10.77
C PRO A 116 -2.77 -11.37 9.46
N LEU A 117 -1.57 -11.76 9.03
CA LEU A 117 -1.42 -13.00 8.30
C LEU A 117 -2.07 -14.06 9.18
N GLN A 118 -3.16 -14.65 8.70
CA GLN A 118 -3.99 -15.60 9.45
C GLN A 118 -3.22 -16.86 9.91
N CYS A 119 -1.91 -16.97 9.62
CA CYS A 119 -1.03 -18.01 10.10
C CYS A 119 -0.48 -17.80 11.53
N CYS A 120 -0.56 -16.59 12.12
CA CYS A 120 0.06 -16.32 13.42
C CYS A 120 -0.90 -16.37 14.62
N GLN A 121 -2.11 -16.93 14.47
CA GLN A 121 -2.92 -17.28 15.64
C GLN A 121 -2.30 -18.49 16.36
N GLY A 122 -1.37 -18.25 17.30
CA GLY A 122 -1.05 -19.24 18.33
C GLY A 122 0.40 -19.36 18.81
N PHE A 123 1.35 -18.53 18.40
CA PHE A 123 2.73 -18.65 18.91
C PHE A 123 3.02 -17.67 20.05
N GLY A 124 2.70 -18.09 21.27
CA GLY A 124 3.30 -17.52 22.47
C GLY A 124 4.77 -17.89 22.53
N PHE A 125 5.66 -16.95 22.21
CA PHE A 125 7.10 -17.14 22.38
C PHE A 125 7.45 -17.02 23.87
N TYR A 126 7.47 -18.16 24.56
CA TYR A 126 8.25 -18.27 25.78
C TYR A 126 9.72 -18.42 25.39
N SER A 127 10.53 -17.38 25.63
CA SER A 127 11.98 -17.47 25.54
C SER A 127 12.48 -18.43 26.63
N ILE A 128 12.73 -19.68 26.25
CA ILE A 128 13.42 -20.65 27.11
C ILE A 128 14.91 -20.52 26.78
N LEU A 129 15.67 -20.08 27.78
CA LEU A 129 17.13 -20.00 27.82
C LEU A 129 17.78 -21.39 27.69
N TYR A 130 17.77 -21.97 26.50
CA TYR A 130 18.71 -23.01 26.08
C TYR A 130 18.98 -22.84 24.59
N ALA A 131 20.25 -22.70 24.21
CA ALA A 131 20.72 -22.59 22.84
C ALA A 131 20.34 -23.84 22.02
N ARG A 132 19.13 -23.87 21.49
CA ARG A 132 18.63 -24.85 20.53
C ARG A 132 18.06 -24.10 19.35
N THR A 133 18.54 -24.42 18.16
CA THR A 133 17.95 -23.94 16.91
C THR A 133 16.53 -24.50 16.81
N LEU A 134 15.55 -23.61 16.79
CA LEU A 134 14.16 -23.94 16.51
C LEU A 134 13.94 -23.75 15.01
N PHE A 135 13.62 -24.84 14.30
CA PHE A 135 13.20 -24.77 12.90
C PHE A 135 11.68 -24.65 12.86
N VAL A 136 11.18 -23.67 12.11
CA VAL A 136 9.76 -23.48 11.84
C VAL A 136 9.56 -23.69 10.35
N CYS A 137 8.64 -24.58 9.98
CA CYS A 137 8.18 -24.75 8.62
C CYS A 137 6.83 -24.04 8.50
N HIS A 138 6.70 -23.16 7.51
CA HIS A 138 5.42 -22.55 7.16
C HIS A 138 5.23 -22.53 5.66
N GLN A 139 3.97 -22.54 5.24
CA GLN A 139 3.59 -22.45 3.83
C GLN A 139 3.23 -20.99 3.54
N HIS A 140 3.65 -20.49 2.39
CA HIS A 140 3.30 -19.16 1.90
C HIS A 140 2.85 -19.24 0.44
N LEU A 141 2.23 -18.16 -0.03
CA LEU A 141 1.93 -18.00 -1.45
C LEU A 141 3.24 -17.82 -2.21
N ASP A 142 3.28 -18.28 -3.45
CA ASP A 142 4.41 -18.04 -4.35
C ASP A 142 3.91 -18.01 -5.81
N HIS A 143 4.75 -17.51 -6.72
CA HIS A 143 4.46 -17.44 -8.13
C HIS A 143 5.67 -17.81 -9.01
N GLN A 144 5.40 -18.33 -10.21
CA GLN A 144 6.47 -18.54 -11.19
C GLN A 144 6.96 -17.19 -11.73
N GLU A 145 8.27 -17.10 -12.01
CA GLU A 145 8.83 -15.92 -12.67
C GLU A 145 8.20 -15.73 -14.05
N PHE A 146 7.99 -14.46 -14.41
CA PHE A 146 7.45 -14.08 -15.71
C PHE A 146 8.13 -12.82 -16.24
N GLU A 147 7.97 -12.56 -17.54
CA GLU A 147 8.58 -11.43 -18.23
C GLU A 147 7.52 -10.61 -18.96
N TYR A 148 7.64 -9.28 -18.87
CA TYR A 148 6.85 -8.34 -19.65
C TYR A 148 7.57 -8.07 -20.98
N GLU A 149 6.88 -8.27 -22.11
CA GLU A 149 7.33 -7.79 -23.43
C GLU A 149 6.48 -6.59 -23.85
N ILE A 150 7.10 -5.41 -23.91
CA ILE A 150 6.45 -4.14 -24.21
C ILE A 150 6.99 -3.60 -25.54
N LYS A 151 6.11 -3.33 -26.50
CA LYS A 151 6.46 -2.78 -27.81
C LYS A 151 6.06 -1.32 -27.86
N ILE A 152 7.04 -0.44 -28.02
CA ILE A 152 6.86 1.01 -28.01
C ILE A 152 7.32 1.57 -29.35
N GLN A 153 6.40 2.20 -30.07
CA GLN A 153 6.73 2.94 -31.29
C GLN A 153 6.93 4.41 -30.97
N LYS A 154 8.15 4.92 -31.21
CA LYS A 154 8.47 6.34 -31.13
C LYS A 154 8.33 6.96 -32.51
N ASP A 155 7.34 7.83 -32.67
CA ASP A 155 7.10 8.58 -33.91
C ASP A 155 8.00 9.83 -34.01
N GLU A 156 8.12 10.35 -35.22
CA GLU A 156 9.01 11.48 -35.54
C GLU A 156 8.67 12.76 -34.76
N TYR A 157 7.39 12.97 -34.45
CA TYR A 157 6.93 14.09 -33.64
C TYR A 157 7.49 14.11 -32.21
N ALA A 158 7.89 12.95 -31.68
CA ALA A 158 8.44 12.80 -30.33
C ALA A 158 9.97 12.83 -30.29
N HIS A 159 10.64 13.38 -31.32
CA HIS A 159 12.11 13.34 -31.47
C HIS A 159 12.89 13.78 -30.22
N GLU A 160 12.41 14.78 -29.49
CA GLU A 160 13.05 15.34 -28.28
C GLU A 160 13.03 14.39 -27.06
N ILE A 161 12.14 13.39 -27.03
CA ILE A 161 11.96 12.50 -25.87
C ILE A 161 12.94 11.33 -25.94
N ASN A 162 14.06 11.41 -25.22
CA ASN A 162 15.08 10.36 -25.21
C ASN A 162 14.89 9.34 -24.09
N THR A 163 14.21 9.71 -23.01
CA THR A 163 13.90 8.86 -21.86
C THR A 163 12.39 8.84 -21.63
N ALA A 164 11.88 7.68 -21.21
CA ALA A 164 10.49 7.50 -20.85
C ALA A 164 10.36 6.59 -19.63
N THR A 165 9.35 6.85 -18.84
CA THR A 165 8.99 6.03 -17.67
C THR A 165 7.86 5.10 -18.04
N VAL A 166 8.09 3.80 -17.88
CA VAL A 166 7.10 2.74 -18.04
C VAL A 166 6.45 2.49 -16.69
N ARG A 167 5.12 2.49 -16.66
CA ARG A 167 4.32 2.20 -15.47
C ARG A 167 3.43 1.02 -15.74
N LEU A 168 3.53 -0.01 -14.91
CA LEU A 168 2.74 -1.23 -15.00
C LEU A 168 1.80 -1.32 -13.80
N PHE A 169 0.55 -1.65 -14.07
CA PHE A 169 -0.49 -1.83 -13.07
C PHE A 169 -1.27 -3.11 -13.33
N LEU A 170 -1.82 -3.69 -12.27
CA LEU A 170 -2.68 -4.86 -12.34
C LEU A 170 -3.94 -4.61 -11.53
N GLY A 171 -5.09 -5.02 -12.08
CA GLY A 171 -6.37 -4.88 -11.40
C GLY A 171 -7.43 -5.87 -11.88
N PRO A 172 -8.45 -6.16 -11.07
CA PRO A 172 -9.48 -7.15 -11.39
C PRO A 172 -10.36 -6.65 -12.55
N LYS A 173 -10.75 -7.55 -13.43
CA LYS A 173 -11.63 -7.22 -14.57
C LYS A 173 -13.11 -7.17 -14.17
N HIS A 174 -13.54 -8.08 -13.31
CA HIS A 174 -14.94 -8.25 -12.92
C HIS A 174 -15.11 -8.13 -11.40
N ASP A 175 -16.29 -7.68 -10.98
CA ASP A 175 -16.72 -7.72 -9.59
C ASP A 175 -17.09 -9.15 -9.14
N LEU A 176 -17.47 -9.29 -7.87
CA LEU A 176 -17.87 -10.57 -7.27
C LEU A 176 -19.07 -11.23 -7.96
N ASN A 177 -19.90 -10.47 -8.68
CA ASN A 177 -21.07 -10.96 -9.41
C ASN A 177 -20.77 -11.21 -10.89
N GLY A 178 -19.53 -10.99 -11.35
CA GLY A 178 -19.13 -11.15 -12.74
C GLY A 178 -19.44 -9.96 -13.64
N ARG A 179 -19.84 -8.80 -13.09
CA ARG A 179 -20.03 -7.57 -13.85
C ARG A 179 -18.67 -6.91 -14.11
N LEU A 180 -18.48 -6.36 -15.31
CA LEU A 180 -17.30 -5.55 -15.61
C LEU A 180 -17.26 -4.30 -14.75
N TYR A 181 -16.10 -4.00 -14.17
CA TYR A 181 -15.92 -2.73 -13.49
C TYR A 181 -15.96 -1.57 -14.48
N ASN A 182 -16.57 -0.46 -14.07
CA ASN A 182 -16.31 0.82 -14.73
C ASN A 182 -14.93 1.35 -14.30
N VAL A 183 -14.40 2.34 -15.03
CA VAL A 183 -13.07 2.89 -14.75
C VAL A 183 -12.96 3.50 -13.35
N GLU A 184 -14.02 4.14 -12.86
CA GLU A 184 -14.02 4.81 -11.56
C GLU A 184 -13.97 3.84 -10.37
N GLU A 185 -14.60 2.68 -10.48
CA GLU A 185 -14.52 1.59 -9.51
C GLU A 185 -13.19 0.82 -9.66
N GLN A 186 -12.76 0.58 -10.91
CA GLN A 186 -11.59 -0.24 -11.18
C GLN A 186 -10.28 0.45 -10.78
N ARG A 187 -10.18 1.78 -10.95
CA ARG A 187 -8.95 2.54 -10.66
C ARG A 187 -8.51 2.40 -9.20
N ASP A 188 -9.46 2.32 -8.26
CA ASP A 188 -9.17 2.20 -6.83
C ASP A 188 -8.65 0.80 -6.47
N LEU A 189 -8.83 -0.17 -7.37
CA LEU A 189 -8.38 -1.56 -7.24
C LEU A 189 -7.11 -1.86 -8.07
N MET A 190 -6.60 -0.88 -8.81
CA MET A 190 -5.34 -1.00 -9.55
C MET A 190 -4.16 -0.82 -8.60
N PHE A 191 -3.26 -1.80 -8.57
CA PHE A 191 -2.02 -1.70 -7.82
C PHE A 191 -0.81 -1.74 -8.76
N ILE A 192 0.27 -1.11 -8.31
CA ILE A 192 1.50 -0.95 -9.09
C ILE A 192 2.22 -2.30 -9.15
N MET A 193 2.63 -2.70 -10.36
CA MET A 193 3.43 -3.89 -10.62
C MET A 193 4.91 -3.59 -10.81
N ASP A 194 5.23 -2.51 -11.55
CA ASP A 194 6.60 -2.02 -11.69
C ASP A 194 6.56 -0.57 -12.21
N THR A 195 7.61 0.20 -11.91
CA THR A 195 7.84 1.52 -12.50
C THR A 195 9.32 1.71 -12.76
N PHE A 196 9.70 1.96 -14.01
CA PHE A 196 11.11 2.05 -14.40
C PHE A 196 11.30 2.95 -15.62
N THR A 197 12.50 3.53 -15.74
CA THR A 197 12.88 4.40 -16.85
C THR A 197 13.61 3.61 -17.94
N ILE A 198 13.38 3.98 -19.19
CA ILE A 198 14.02 3.40 -20.37
C ILE A 198 14.50 4.50 -21.32
N SER A 199 15.58 4.23 -22.04
CA SER A 199 16.01 5.07 -23.17
C SER A 199 15.32 4.64 -24.46
N LEU A 200 14.65 5.57 -25.14
CA LEU A 200 13.91 5.32 -26.38
C LEU A 200 14.73 5.71 -27.61
N LYS A 201 14.80 4.80 -28.58
CA LYS A 201 15.34 5.06 -29.93
C LYS A 201 14.20 5.41 -30.88
N MET A 202 14.49 6.10 -31.99
CA MET A 202 13.49 6.36 -33.03
C MET A 202 12.99 5.05 -33.64
N GLY A 203 11.68 4.94 -33.89
CA GLY A 203 11.05 3.72 -34.41
C GLY A 203 10.62 2.75 -33.31
N ILE A 204 10.67 1.44 -33.60
CA ILE A 204 10.15 0.39 -32.72
C ILE A 204 11.20 0.00 -31.68
N ASN A 205 10.84 0.12 -30.40
CA ASN A 205 11.61 -0.34 -29.25
C ASN A 205 10.89 -1.53 -28.64
N ILE A 206 11.62 -2.62 -28.40
CA ILE A 206 11.10 -3.80 -27.70
C ILE A 206 11.80 -3.87 -26.35
N VAL A 207 11.02 -3.73 -25.28
CA VAL A 207 11.50 -3.76 -23.91
C VAL A 207 11.08 -5.08 -23.28
N ARG A 208 12.04 -5.76 -22.65
CA ARG A 208 11.80 -6.98 -21.87
C ARG A 208 12.20 -6.73 -20.43
N ARG A 209 11.31 -7.08 -19.51
CA ARG A 209 11.46 -6.79 -18.08
C ARG A 209 11.02 -8.00 -17.27
N LYS A 210 11.88 -8.53 -16.41
CA LYS A 210 11.52 -9.68 -15.56
C LYS A 210 10.78 -9.23 -14.30
N SER A 211 9.91 -10.10 -13.78
CA SER A 211 9.17 -9.87 -12.53
C SER A 211 10.08 -9.68 -11.30
N THR A 212 11.30 -10.21 -11.34
CA THR A 212 12.30 -10.12 -10.25
C THR A 212 13.11 -8.83 -10.26
N GLU A 213 13.03 -8.03 -11.32
CA GLU A 213 13.82 -6.81 -11.42
C GLU A 213 13.10 -5.57 -10.87
N THR A 214 11.85 -5.73 -10.40
CA THR A 214 11.06 -4.62 -9.89
C THR A 214 11.68 -4.01 -8.62
N GLN A 215 11.52 -2.71 -8.45
CA GLN A 215 11.98 -1.98 -7.27
C GLN A 215 10.97 -2.01 -6.11
N LEU A 216 9.78 -2.58 -6.33
CA LEU A 216 8.71 -2.64 -5.33
C LEU A 216 8.93 -3.75 -4.30
N THR A 217 9.64 -4.81 -4.69
CA THR A 217 9.72 -6.04 -3.92
C THR A 217 11.10 -6.29 -3.34
N ILE A 218 11.15 -7.11 -2.31
CA ILE A 218 12.37 -7.67 -1.73
C ILE A 218 12.32 -9.19 -1.75
N ASP A 219 13.49 -9.81 -1.87
CA ASP A 219 13.63 -11.25 -1.83
C ASP A 219 13.13 -11.82 -0.50
N TYR A 220 12.55 -13.01 -0.57
CA TYR A 220 11.98 -13.68 0.60
C TYR A 220 13.02 -13.91 1.70
N SER A 221 14.22 -14.35 1.34
CA SER A 221 15.32 -14.52 2.30
C SER A 221 15.63 -13.22 3.05
N THR A 222 15.62 -12.07 2.35
CA THR A 222 15.84 -10.74 2.93
C THR A 222 14.74 -10.36 3.92
N SER A 223 13.47 -10.72 3.63
CA SER A 223 12.36 -10.48 4.57
C SER A 223 12.53 -11.23 5.91
N LEU A 224 13.24 -12.37 5.89
CA LEU A 224 13.54 -13.17 7.09
C LEU A 224 14.83 -12.76 7.81
N VAL A 225 15.70 -11.94 7.19
CA VAL A 225 16.94 -11.46 7.82
C VAL A 225 16.65 -10.69 9.10
N ILE A 226 15.52 -10.00 9.19
CA ILE A 226 15.08 -9.28 10.40
C ILE A 226 14.97 -10.23 11.60
N LEU A 227 14.50 -11.47 11.41
CA LEU A 227 14.40 -12.49 12.46
C LEU A 227 15.77 -13.01 12.93
N ARG A 228 16.83 -12.80 12.14
CA ARG A 228 18.19 -13.28 12.41
C ARG A 228 19.08 -12.21 13.03
N LEU A 229 18.65 -10.95 13.07
CA LEU A 229 19.45 -9.85 13.61
C LEU A 229 19.23 -9.70 15.12
N PRO A 230 20.31 -9.63 15.94
CA PRO A 230 20.20 -9.59 17.40
C PRO A 230 19.84 -8.21 17.97
N ASN A 231 19.91 -7.12 17.19
CA ASN A 231 19.68 -5.75 17.66
C ASN A 231 18.90 -4.90 16.64
N GLU A 232 17.94 -4.11 17.12
CA GLU A 232 17.14 -3.16 16.32
C GLU A 232 17.98 -2.01 15.73
N SER A 233 19.09 -1.64 16.38
CA SER A 233 19.95 -0.52 15.96
C SER A 233 20.72 -0.75 14.66
N SER A 234 20.70 -1.99 14.17
CA SER A 234 21.32 -2.42 12.91
C SER A 234 20.28 -2.92 11.93
N MET A 235 19.04 -2.40 11.97
CA MET A 235 18.09 -2.63 10.88
C MET A 235 18.66 -2.01 9.59
N PRO A 236 19.05 -2.80 8.58
CA PRO A 236 19.30 -2.23 7.28
C PRO A 236 17.99 -1.65 6.77
N PHE A 237 18.06 -0.46 6.15
CA PHE A 237 16.94 0.18 5.44
C PHE A 237 16.25 -0.77 4.42
N CYS A 238 16.90 -1.89 4.10
CA CYS A 238 16.50 -2.98 3.20
C CYS A 238 15.37 -3.90 3.71
N GLY A 239 14.89 -3.72 4.95
CA GLY A 239 13.74 -4.50 5.46
C GLY A 239 12.38 -4.03 4.96
N CYS A 240 12.31 -2.80 4.43
CA CYS A 240 11.09 -2.21 3.90
C CYS A 240 10.93 -2.54 2.42
N GLY A 241 9.98 -3.42 2.09
CA GLY A 241 9.65 -3.76 0.72
C GLY A 241 8.56 -4.83 0.68
N TRP A 242 7.82 -4.89 -0.42
CA TRP A 242 6.80 -5.92 -0.57
C TRP A 242 7.45 -7.29 -0.79
N PRO A 243 7.03 -8.39 -0.14
CA PRO A 243 7.65 -9.69 -0.39
C PRO A 243 7.47 -10.11 -1.85
N GLN A 244 8.56 -10.52 -2.52
CA GLN A 244 8.53 -10.92 -3.94
C GLN A 244 7.46 -11.98 -4.22
N HIS A 245 7.32 -12.98 -3.34
CA HIS A 245 6.35 -14.07 -3.48
C HIS A 245 4.88 -13.62 -3.37
N LEU A 246 4.61 -12.36 -2.99
CA LEU A 246 3.29 -11.73 -2.93
C LEU A 246 3.04 -10.72 -4.05
N LEU A 247 3.90 -10.63 -5.07
CA LEU A 247 3.77 -9.65 -6.16
C LEU A 247 2.43 -9.76 -6.92
N ILE A 248 1.88 -10.97 -7.03
CA ILE A 248 0.59 -11.23 -7.69
C ILE A 248 -0.40 -11.86 -6.69
N PRO A 249 -1.72 -11.64 -6.87
CA PRO A 249 -2.73 -12.28 -6.04
C PRO A 249 -2.76 -13.78 -6.30
N LYS A 250 -3.28 -14.54 -5.32
CA LYS A 250 -3.34 -16.00 -5.34
C LYS A 250 -3.92 -16.61 -6.64
N GLY A 251 -4.90 -15.95 -7.25
CA GLY A 251 -5.60 -16.46 -8.43
C GLY A 251 -6.60 -17.57 -8.11
N THR A 252 -7.09 -18.26 -9.15
CA THR A 252 -8.04 -19.37 -9.03
C THR A 252 -7.67 -20.53 -9.96
N LYS A 253 -8.22 -21.73 -9.75
CA LYS A 253 -8.00 -22.88 -10.64
C LYS A 253 -8.53 -22.64 -12.07
N GLU A 254 -9.59 -21.86 -12.18
CA GLU A 254 -10.22 -21.48 -13.46
C GLU A 254 -9.52 -20.29 -14.15
N GLY A 255 -8.69 -19.57 -13.40
CA GLY A 255 -7.99 -18.37 -13.85
C GLY A 255 -8.72 -17.10 -13.43
N LEU A 256 -8.11 -16.33 -12.53
CA LEU A 256 -8.61 -15.02 -12.14
C LEU A 256 -8.34 -14.03 -13.28
N GLU A 257 -9.40 -13.49 -13.88
CA GLU A 257 -9.27 -12.53 -14.98
C GLU A 257 -8.92 -11.13 -14.47
N MET A 258 -7.80 -10.59 -14.96
CA MET A 258 -7.29 -9.28 -14.57
C MET A 258 -6.84 -8.49 -15.81
N TYR A 259 -6.73 -7.18 -15.66
CA TYR A 259 -6.10 -6.31 -16.64
C TYR A 259 -4.70 -5.92 -16.20
N LEU A 260 -3.73 -6.26 -17.03
CA LEU A 260 -2.41 -5.66 -17.01
C LEU A 260 -2.46 -4.37 -17.81
N PHE A 261 -2.32 -3.24 -17.14
CA PHE A 261 -2.30 -1.91 -17.74
C PHE A 261 -0.86 -1.41 -17.82
N ALA A 262 -0.48 -0.86 -18.97
CA ALA A 262 0.81 -0.25 -19.21
C ALA A 262 0.62 1.19 -19.68
N MET A 263 1.37 2.12 -19.09
CA MET A 263 1.41 3.52 -19.50
C MET A 263 2.84 3.97 -19.71
N ILE A 264 3.07 4.71 -20.79
CA ILE A 264 4.35 5.35 -21.08
C ILE A 264 4.21 6.85 -20.83
N THR A 265 5.05 7.37 -19.95
CA THR A 265 5.13 8.80 -19.63
C THR A 265 6.50 9.34 -20.01
N ASN A 266 6.59 10.63 -20.33
CA ASN A 266 7.88 11.30 -20.39
C ASN A 266 8.55 11.24 -19.01
N ASP A 267 9.87 11.06 -19.03
CA ASP A 267 10.68 11.08 -17.83
C ASP A 267 10.92 12.54 -17.43
N ASP A 268 10.29 12.95 -16.33
CA ASP A 268 10.50 14.27 -15.75
C ASP A 268 11.63 14.11 -14.73
N GLU A 269 12.89 14.30 -15.18
CA GLU A 269 14.10 14.21 -14.32
C GLU A 269 13.92 15.08 -13.07
N SER A 270 13.47 14.48 -11.97
CA SER A 270 13.21 15.21 -10.72
C SER A 270 13.87 14.54 -9.53
N SER A 271 14.33 15.36 -8.60
CA SER A 271 15.19 15.01 -7.49
C SER A 271 14.44 14.59 -6.20
N LYS A 272 13.13 14.30 -6.26
CA LYS A 272 12.36 13.84 -5.09
C LYS A 272 11.52 12.61 -5.44
N TYR A 273 11.65 11.56 -4.59
CA TYR A 273 11.12 10.18 -4.66
C TYR A 273 10.60 9.70 -6.02
N PRO A 274 11.21 8.65 -6.61
CA PRO A 274 11.96 8.63 -7.88
C PRO A 274 11.22 9.11 -9.15
N ASP A 275 10.06 9.73 -9.01
CA ASP A 275 9.18 10.23 -10.04
C ASP A 275 8.43 11.48 -9.52
N ALA A 276 8.38 12.55 -10.32
CA ALA A 276 7.73 13.80 -9.93
C ALA A 276 6.21 13.69 -9.77
N ARG A 277 5.61 12.63 -10.31
CA ARG A 277 4.17 12.44 -10.34
C ARG A 277 3.65 11.87 -9.02
N PRO A 278 2.36 12.08 -8.71
CA PRO A 278 1.75 11.47 -7.54
C PRO A 278 1.93 9.95 -7.53
N MET A 279 2.09 9.38 -6.33
CA MET A 279 2.04 7.93 -6.16
C MET A 279 0.73 7.40 -6.74
N ASN A 280 0.80 6.26 -7.44
CA ASN A 280 -0.32 5.63 -8.15
C ASN A 280 -0.78 6.36 -9.43
N TYR A 281 -0.06 7.38 -9.93
CA TYR A 281 -0.38 8.01 -11.22
C TYR A 281 -0.40 6.99 -12.37
N PRO A 282 -1.45 6.92 -13.21
CA PRO A 282 -2.52 7.92 -13.39
C PRO A 282 -3.82 7.65 -12.61
N PHE A 283 -3.87 6.58 -11.79
CA PHE A 283 -5.07 6.16 -11.07
C PHE A 283 -5.24 6.86 -9.71
N ASP A 284 -4.31 7.73 -9.31
CA ASP A 284 -4.42 8.58 -8.12
C ASP A 284 -5.64 9.52 -8.16
N ARG A 285 -6.09 9.87 -9.37
CA ARG A 285 -7.21 10.78 -9.64
C ARG A 285 -8.15 10.20 -10.68
N ARG A 286 -9.27 10.89 -10.89
CA ARG A 286 -10.21 10.54 -11.96
C ARG A 286 -9.53 10.72 -13.31
N LEU A 287 -9.67 9.73 -14.19
CA LEU A 287 -9.07 9.78 -15.51
C LEU A 287 -9.86 10.76 -16.38
N TYR A 288 -9.25 11.87 -16.81
CA TYR A 288 -9.89 12.83 -17.72
C TYR A 288 -10.36 12.21 -19.04
N ALA A 289 -9.73 11.11 -19.47
CA ALA A 289 -10.08 10.40 -20.69
C ALA A 289 -11.35 9.53 -20.56
N ALA A 290 -11.86 9.30 -19.34
CA ALA A 290 -13.19 8.74 -19.12
C ALA A 290 -14.22 9.86 -19.32
N GLN A 291 -14.92 9.85 -20.46
CA GLN A 291 -15.89 10.90 -20.80
C GLN A 291 -17.27 10.62 -20.22
N LYS A 292 -17.57 9.34 -19.92
CA LYS A 292 -18.80 8.90 -19.24
C LYS A 292 -18.44 8.10 -17.99
N GLU A 293 -19.29 8.21 -16.96
CA GLU A 293 -19.14 7.45 -15.70
C GLU A 293 -19.15 5.93 -15.90
N ASP A 294 -19.78 5.45 -16.98
CA ASP A 294 -19.87 4.03 -17.33
C ASP A 294 -18.79 3.56 -18.33
N ASP A 295 -17.84 4.42 -18.70
CA ASP A 295 -16.77 4.00 -19.63
C ASP A 295 -15.90 2.91 -18.96
N GLY A 296 -15.64 1.84 -19.70
CA GLY A 296 -14.69 0.79 -19.33
C GLY A 296 -13.24 1.20 -19.66
N LEU A 297 -12.27 0.57 -19.00
CA LEU A 297 -10.85 0.89 -19.16
C LEU A 297 -10.37 0.67 -20.60
N GLU A 298 -10.94 -0.31 -21.29
CA GLU A 298 -10.68 -0.61 -22.69
C GLU A 298 -10.99 0.58 -23.60
N GLN A 299 -12.05 1.34 -23.31
CA GLN A 299 -12.44 2.50 -24.08
C GLN A 299 -11.50 3.68 -23.83
N VAL A 300 -11.13 3.90 -22.56
CA VAL A 300 -10.17 4.95 -22.17
C VAL A 300 -8.84 4.73 -22.87
N VAL A 301 -8.32 3.50 -22.83
CA VAL A 301 -7.02 3.14 -23.41
C VAL A 301 -7.02 3.27 -24.93
N ARG A 302 -8.12 2.96 -25.61
CA ARG A 302 -8.24 3.14 -27.08
C ARG A 302 -8.10 4.60 -27.52
N ASN A 303 -8.46 5.53 -26.66
CA ASN A 303 -8.41 6.97 -26.96
C ASN A 303 -7.04 7.59 -26.64
N VAL A 304 -6.15 6.86 -25.95
CA VAL A 304 -4.88 7.38 -25.45
C VAL A 304 -3.72 6.53 -25.98
N PRO A 305 -2.91 7.05 -26.94
CA PRO A 305 -1.95 6.23 -27.70
C PRO A 305 -0.77 5.70 -26.87
N ASN A 306 -0.48 6.32 -25.73
CA ASN A 306 0.58 5.92 -24.80
C ASN A 306 0.09 5.05 -23.64
N MET A 307 -1.13 4.52 -23.73
CA MET A 307 -1.69 3.53 -22.81
C MET A 307 -1.97 2.23 -23.56
N ALA A 308 -1.81 1.10 -22.89
CA ALA A 308 -2.17 -0.21 -23.40
C ALA A 308 -2.71 -1.09 -22.27
N ILE A 309 -3.59 -2.02 -22.62
CA ILE A 309 -4.08 -3.04 -21.69
C ILE A 309 -3.99 -4.42 -22.32
N THR A 310 -3.73 -5.40 -21.47
CA THR A 310 -3.72 -6.81 -21.83
C THR A 310 -4.53 -7.57 -20.79
N GLN A 311 -5.46 -8.40 -21.25
CA GLN A 311 -6.16 -9.32 -20.36
C GLN A 311 -5.23 -10.47 -19.98
N VAL A 312 -5.06 -10.70 -18.68
CA VAL A 312 -4.28 -11.80 -18.13
C VAL A 312 -5.15 -12.70 -17.26
N LYS A 313 -4.75 -13.96 -17.11
CA LYS A 313 -5.40 -14.92 -16.23
C LYS A 313 -4.38 -15.45 -15.23
N ILE A 314 -4.68 -15.32 -13.94
CA ILE A 314 -3.83 -15.84 -12.89
C ILE A 314 -4.38 -17.18 -12.42
N LEU A 315 -3.64 -18.23 -12.76
CA LEU A 315 -3.96 -19.61 -12.42
C LEU A 315 -3.31 -19.98 -11.08
N HIS A 316 -4.07 -20.63 -10.22
CA HIS A 316 -3.57 -21.15 -8.95
C HIS A 316 -3.46 -22.68 -9.03
N SER A 317 -2.26 -23.20 -8.77
CA SER A 317 -2.03 -24.62 -8.52
C SER A 317 -1.85 -24.85 -7.02
N GLU A 318 -2.52 -25.88 -6.48
CA GLU A 318 -2.37 -26.30 -5.08
C GLU A 318 -1.19 -27.27 -4.91
N GLU A 319 -0.10 -27.02 -5.65
CA GLU A 319 1.14 -27.77 -5.53
C GLU A 319 2.01 -27.12 -4.46
N PHE A 320 2.42 -27.91 -3.47
CA PHE A 320 3.46 -27.51 -2.53
C PHE A 320 4.82 -27.79 -3.14
N ARG A 321 5.66 -26.75 -3.23
CA ARG A 321 7.05 -26.87 -3.64
C ARG A 321 7.90 -26.65 -2.41
N ASP A 322 8.74 -27.64 -2.11
CA ASP A 322 9.71 -27.48 -1.04
C ASP A 322 10.87 -26.62 -1.56
N GLU A 323 11.02 -25.40 -1.03
CA GLU A 323 12.27 -24.67 -1.13
C GLU A 323 13.26 -25.26 -0.12
N PHE A 324 13.85 -26.40 -0.46
CA PHE A 324 15.01 -26.90 0.26
C PHE A 324 16.24 -26.07 -0.17
N GLU A 325 16.51 -24.96 0.54
CA GLU A 325 17.89 -24.47 0.63
C GLU A 325 18.69 -25.46 1.48
N VAL A 326 19.27 -26.45 0.80
CA VAL A 326 20.42 -27.20 1.33
C VAL A 326 21.67 -26.64 0.67
N SER A 327 22.38 -25.78 1.38
CA SER A 327 23.84 -25.75 1.43
C SER A 327 24.35 -24.94 2.62
#